data_AF-A0A9P6WW85-F1
#
_entry.id   AF-A0A9P6WW85-F1
#
_cell.length_a   1.000
_cell.length_b   1.000
_cell.length_c   1.000
_cell.angle_alpha   90.00
_cell.angle_beta   90.00
_cell.angle_gamma   90.00
#
_symmetry.space_group_name_H-M   'P 1'
#
loop_
_entity.id
_entity.type
_entity.pdbx_description
1 polymer ?
#
loop_
_entity_poly.entity_id
_entity_poly.type
_entity_poly.pdbx_seq_one_letter_code
_entity_poly.pdbx_strand_id
1 'polypeptide(L)'
;MNTAGQNALASVSNQGYRPRLIEFHGYEGEDFRHFLEILESFLAISNTHNDSRKLVILKSQLRRAAKTYYENVILKENTELTYDMAIEKLKHYGAKNLRITLIAGAD
;
A
#
# COMPACT_ATOMS: atom_id res chain seq x y z
N MET A 1 9.68 43.91 31.54
CA MET A 1 8.54 42.97 31.63
C MET A 1 8.29 42.44 30.24
N ASN A 2 8.52 41.14 30.05
CA ASN A 2 8.43 40.45 28.77
C ASN A 2 6.97 40.04 28.55
N THR A 3 6.39 40.40 27.40
CA THR A 3 5.07 39.89 27.01
C THR A 3 5.13 39.36 25.59
N ALA A 4 5.01 38.03 25.53
CA ALA A 4 4.49 37.15 24.48
C ALA A 4 4.47 37.73 23.05
N GLY A 5 5.24 37.19 22.11
CA GLY A 5 5.10 35.79 21.70
C GLY A 5 4.28 35.80 20.42
N GLN A 6 4.95 36.05 19.30
CA GLN A 6 4.37 36.01 17.97
C GLN A 6 3.87 34.58 17.70
N ASN A 7 2.56 34.36 17.83
CA ASN A 7 1.92 33.15 17.33
C ASN A 7 1.91 33.23 15.80
N ALA A 8 3.01 32.81 15.19
CA ALA A 8 3.05 32.46 13.78
C ALA A 8 2.10 31.26 13.60
N LEU A 9 0.86 31.56 13.20
CA LEU A 9 -0.02 30.59 12.56
C LEU A 9 0.70 30.13 11.29
N ALA A 10 1.44 29.03 11.40
CA ALA A 10 1.97 28.34 10.26
C ALA A 10 0.78 27.98 9.36
N SER A 11 0.62 28.72 8.27
CA SER A 11 -0.24 28.37 7.16
C SER A 11 0.26 27.02 6.66
N VAL A 12 -0.37 25.95 7.16
CA VAL A 12 -0.19 24.59 6.64
C VAL A 12 -0.54 24.70 5.17
N SER A 13 0.51 24.78 4.38
CA SER A 13 0.42 25.09 2.98
C SER A 13 -0.33 23.92 2.34
N ASN A 14 -1.58 24.16 1.99
CA ASN A 14 -2.42 23.28 1.20
C ASN A 14 -1.90 23.28 -0.25
N GLN A 15 -0.63 22.94 -0.43
CA GLN A 15 0.00 22.75 -1.72
C GLN A 15 -0.39 21.38 -2.21
N GLY A 16 -1.57 21.31 -2.87
CA GLY A 16 -1.94 20.25 -3.79
C GLY A 16 -1.41 18.87 -3.38
N TYR A 17 -1.77 18.41 -2.19
CA TYR A 17 -1.54 17.05 -1.73
C TYR A 17 -2.37 16.15 -2.64
N ARG A 18 -1.86 15.89 -3.85
CA ARG A 18 -2.10 14.60 -4.48
C ARG A 18 -1.29 13.67 -3.61
N PRO A 19 -1.90 12.88 -2.70
CA PRO A 19 -1.14 11.86 -2.01
C PRO A 19 -0.49 11.04 -3.13
N ARG A 20 0.84 11.15 -3.26
CA ARG A 20 1.59 10.10 -3.93
C ARG A 20 1.33 8.91 -3.03
N LEU A 21 0.36 8.09 -3.43
CA LEU A 21 0.07 6.89 -2.70
C LEU A 21 1.41 6.15 -2.54
N ILE A 22 1.65 5.71 -1.31
CA ILE A 22 2.87 5.00 -0.94
C ILE A 22 3.01 3.75 -1.82
N GLU A 23 4.22 3.51 -2.29
CA GLU A 23 4.52 2.33 -3.11
C GLU A 23 4.95 1.18 -2.20
N PHE A 24 4.47 -0.02 -2.49
CA PHE A 24 4.89 -1.24 -1.80
C PHE A 24 5.57 -2.19 -2.79
N HIS A 25 6.84 -2.48 -2.56
CA HIS A 25 7.66 -3.28 -3.48
C HIS A 25 7.67 -4.77 -3.12
N GLY A 26 7.37 -5.10 -1.87
CA GLY A 26 7.40 -6.46 -1.33
C GLY A 26 8.78 -6.94 -0.90
N TYR A 27 9.70 -6.02 -0.59
CA TYR A 27 11.04 -6.34 -0.12
C TYR A 27 11.10 -6.57 1.39
N GLU A 28 12.10 -7.35 1.82
CA GLU A 28 12.39 -7.56 3.23
C GLU A 28 12.73 -6.22 3.89
N GLY A 29 12.09 -5.93 5.02
CA GLY A 29 12.23 -4.66 5.73
C GLY A 29 11.21 -3.57 5.34
N GLU A 30 10.41 -3.75 4.29
CA GLU A 30 9.27 -2.85 4.05
C GLU A 30 8.15 -3.10 5.08
N ASP A 31 7.67 -2.03 5.72
CA ASP A 31 6.58 -2.14 6.70
C ASP A 31 5.22 -2.16 5.99
N PHE A 32 4.71 -3.38 5.79
CA PHE A 32 3.38 -3.58 5.19
C PHE A 32 2.25 -2.95 6.00
N ARG A 33 2.38 -2.81 7.33
CA ARG A 33 1.35 -2.20 8.16
C ARG A 33 1.26 -0.70 7.89
N HIS A 34 2.41 -0.04 7.78
CA HIS A 34 2.46 1.37 7.43
C HIS A 34 1.89 1.64 6.03
N PHE A 35 2.23 0.78 5.06
CA PHE A 35 1.61 0.80 3.73
C PHE A 35 0.09 0.71 3.80
N LEU A 36 -0.43 -0.28 4.54
CA LEU A 36 -1.87 -0.51 4.66
C LEU A 36 -2.59 0.65 5.34
N GLU A 37 -2.01 1.21 6.40
CA GLU A 37 -2.58 2.36 7.12
C GLU A 37 -2.76 3.58 6.20
N ILE A 38 -1.75 3.88 5.37
CA ILE A 38 -1.83 4.98 4.41
C ILE A 38 -2.86 4.68 3.31
N LEU A 39 -2.89 3.44 2.81
CA LEU A 39 -3.84 3.01 1.79
C LEU A 39 -5.29 3.12 2.29
N GLU A 40 -5.57 2.60 3.48
CA GLU A 40 -6.90 2.69 4.12
C GLU A 40 -7.32 4.14 4.36
N SER A 41 -6.39 4.97 4.84
CA SER A 41 -6.64 6.41 5.01
C SER A 41 -7.00 7.07 3.68
N PHE A 42 -6.31 6.74 2.59
CA PHE A 42 -6.65 7.24 1.26
C PHE A 42 -8.01 6.77 0.78
N LEU A 43 -8.34 5.49 0.97
CA LEU A 43 -9.64 4.93 0.57
C LEU A 43 -10.79 5.60 1.33
N ALA A 44 -10.61 5.86 2.62
CA ALA A 44 -11.56 6.59 3.46
C ALA A 44 -11.75 8.04 2.98
N ILE A 45 -10.67 8.78 2.73
CA ILE A 45 -10.72 10.17 2.26
C ILE A 45 -11.31 10.27 0.85
N SER A 46 -10.99 9.32 -0.03
CA SER A 46 -11.52 9.29 -1.40
C SER A 46 -12.95 8.75 -1.49
N ASN A 47 -13.56 8.37 -0.36
CA ASN A 47 -14.89 7.79 -0.25
C ASN A 47 -15.06 6.54 -1.18
N THR A 48 -13.99 5.76 -1.31
CA THR A 48 -13.97 4.58 -2.18
C THR A 48 -14.43 3.34 -1.41
N HIS A 49 -15.70 3.01 -1.53
CA HIS A 49 -16.31 1.83 -0.90
C HIS A 49 -16.41 0.62 -1.82
N ASN A 50 -16.38 0.84 -3.14
CA ASN A 50 -16.49 -0.22 -4.13
C ASN A 50 -15.21 -1.07 -4.14
N ASP A 51 -15.37 -2.39 -3.94
CA ASP A 51 -14.27 -3.34 -3.83
C ASP A 51 -13.40 -3.37 -5.09
N SER A 52 -14.01 -3.40 -6.28
CA SER A 52 -13.27 -3.37 -7.56
C SER A 52 -12.41 -2.11 -7.69
N ARG A 53 -12.88 -0.95 -7.22
CA ARG A 53 -12.08 0.28 -7.19
C ARG A 53 -10.94 0.20 -6.16
N LYS A 54 -11.20 -0.35 -4.98
CA LYS A 54 -10.16 -0.57 -3.96
C LYS A 54 -9.04 -1.46 -4.52
N LEU A 55 -9.39 -2.54 -5.22
CA LEU A 55 -8.43 -3.44 -5.87
C LEU A 55 -7.61 -2.75 -6.97
N VAL A 56 -8.23 -1.89 -7.78
CA VAL A 56 -7.52 -1.09 -8.79
C VAL A 56 -6.53 -0.13 -8.12
N ILE A 57 -6.94 0.54 -7.05
CA ILE A 57 -6.09 1.46 -6.28
C ILE A 57 -4.94 0.67 -5.65
N LEU A 58 -5.21 -0.42 -4.94
CA LEU A 58 -4.20 -1.32 -4.36
C LEU A 58 -3.17 -1.73 -5.42
N LYS A 59 -3.63 -2.27 -6.56
CA LYS A 59 -2.77 -2.69 -7.67
C LYS A 59 -1.88 -1.55 -8.18
N SER A 60 -2.39 -0.32 -8.23
CA SER A 60 -1.62 0.83 -8.69
C SER A 60 -0.48 1.23 -7.72
N GLN A 61 -0.56 0.79 -6.46
CA GLN A 61 0.47 1.02 -5.43
C GLN A 61 1.50 -0.09 -5.30
N LEU A 62 1.18 -1.28 -5.81
CA LEU A 62 2.15 -2.36 -5.84
C LEU A 62 3.23 -2.07 -6.90
N ARG A 63 4.48 -2.37 -6.54
CA ARG A 63 5.64 -2.29 -7.40
C ARG A 63 6.42 -3.59 -7.37
N ARG A 64 7.27 -3.77 -8.39
CA ARG A 64 8.25 -4.86 -8.53
C ARG A 64 7.69 -6.22 -8.08
N ALA A 65 8.24 -6.82 -7.03
CA ALA A 65 7.92 -8.18 -6.61
C ALA A 65 6.47 -8.31 -6.11
N ALA A 66 5.98 -7.34 -5.33
CA ALA A 66 4.60 -7.33 -4.85
C ALA A 66 3.58 -7.24 -6.01
N LYS A 67 3.86 -6.41 -7.02
CA LYS A 67 2.99 -6.30 -8.20
C LYS A 67 2.97 -7.60 -8.99
N THR A 68 4.14 -8.18 -9.25
CA THR A 68 4.27 -9.45 -9.96
C THR A 68 3.52 -10.56 -9.22
N TYR A 69 3.64 -10.66 -7.90
CA TYR A 69 2.90 -11.63 -7.10
C TYR A 69 1.39 -11.43 -7.19
N TYR A 70 0.93 -10.19 -7.06
CA TYR A 70 -0.50 -9.87 -7.19
C TYR A 70 -1.06 -10.28 -8.55
N GLU A 71 -0.37 -9.93 -9.65
CA GLU A 71 -0.87 -10.20 -11.00
C GLU A 71 -0.76 -11.67 -11.41
N ASN A 72 0.33 -12.35 -11.05
CA ASN A 72 0.59 -13.71 -11.52
C ASN A 72 0.09 -14.80 -10.58
N VAL A 73 -0.10 -14.50 -9.29
CA VAL A 73 -0.55 -15.48 -8.30
C VAL A 73 -1.96 -15.14 -7.86
N ILE A 74 -2.16 -13.98 -7.23
CA ILE A 74 -3.44 -13.64 -6.62
C ILE A 74 -4.55 -13.56 -7.67
N LEU A 75 -4.37 -12.82 -8.76
CA LEU A 75 -5.40 -12.68 -9.80
C LEU A 75 -5.68 -13.98 -10.57
N LYS A 76 -4.67 -14.85 -10.74
CA LYS A 76 -4.85 -16.10 -11.49
C LYS A 76 -5.51 -17.19 -10.66
N GLU A 77 -5.24 -17.23 -9.35
CA GLU A 77 -5.79 -18.23 -8.44
C GLU A 77 -7.19 -17.89 -7.92
N ASN A 78 -7.64 -16.63 -8.06
CA ASN A 78 -8.90 -16.17 -7.46
C ASN A 78 -9.75 -15.44 -8.51
N THR A 79 -10.79 -16.12 -9.00
CA THR A 79 -11.75 -15.58 -9.98
C THR A 79 -12.65 -14.50 -9.38
N GLU A 80 -12.96 -14.60 -8.09
CA GLU A 80 -13.73 -13.61 -7.33
C GLU A 80 -12.86 -13.06 -6.19
N LEU A 81 -11.89 -12.23 -6.57
CA LEU A 81 -11.00 -11.58 -5.60
C LEU A 81 -11.71 -10.39 -4.94
N THR A 82 -11.74 -10.36 -3.61
CA THR A 82 -12.14 -9.19 -2.82
C THR A 82 -10.93 -8.44 -2.27
N TYR A 83 -11.11 -7.18 -1.87
CA TYR A 83 -10.06 -6.35 -1.28
C TYR A 83 -9.44 -6.98 -0.04
N ASP A 84 -10.26 -7.44 0.92
CA ASP A 84 -9.78 -8.12 2.13
C ASP A 84 -8.95 -9.37 1.80
N MET A 85 -9.40 -10.20 0.85
CA MET A 85 -8.65 -11.38 0.41
C MET A 85 -7.31 -11.00 -0.22
N ALA A 86 -7.27 -9.92 -0.99
CA ALA A 86 -6.03 -9.41 -1.58
C ALA A 86 -5.05 -8.93 -0.50
N ILE A 87 -5.51 -8.17 0.50
CA ILE A 87 -4.68 -7.70 1.61
C ILE A 87 -4.14 -8.86 2.42
N GLU A 88 -4.97 -9.86 2.74
CA GLU A 88 -4.55 -11.04 3.46
C GLU A 88 -3.45 -11.80 2.70
N LYS A 89 -3.65 -12.07 1.40
CA LYS A 89 -2.66 -12.75 0.56
C LYS A 89 -1.35 -11.96 0.43
N LEU A 90 -1.41 -10.63 0.35
CA LEU A 90 -0.22 -9.77 0.32
C LEU A 90 0.52 -9.75 1.65
N LYS A 91 -0.20 -9.75 2.78
CA LYS A 91 0.38 -9.88 4.12
C LYS A 91 1.12 -11.21 4.27
N HIS A 92 0.56 -12.30 3.76
CA HIS A 92 1.21 -13.60 3.74
C HIS A 92 2.41 -13.69 2.78
N TYR A 93 2.42 -12.91 1.69
CA TYR A 93 3.57 -12.82 0.79
C TYR A 93 4.82 -12.28 1.47
N GLY A 94 4.69 -11.19 2.23
CA GLY A 94 5.81 -10.63 3.01
C GLY A 94 6.41 -11.63 4.00
N ALA A 95 5.58 -12.52 4.58
CA ALA A 95 6.02 -13.60 5.47
C ALA A 95 6.62 -14.82 4.74
N LYS A 96 6.20 -15.08 3.48
CA LYS A 96 6.65 -16.23 2.68
C LYS A 96 7.87 -15.95 1.80
N ASN A 97 8.25 -14.70 1.57
CA ASN A 97 9.45 -14.37 0.77
C ASN A 97 10.77 -14.89 1.38
N LEU A 98 10.75 -15.41 2.63
CA LEU A 98 11.84 -16.20 3.19
C LEU A 98 12.04 -17.57 2.50
N ARG A 99 11.11 -18.04 1.66
CA ARG A 99 11.19 -19.36 1.00
C ARG A 99 11.15 -19.37 -0.52
N ILE A 100 10.62 -18.34 -1.20
CA ILE A 100 10.43 -18.40 -2.66
C ILE A 100 11.66 -17.92 -3.45
N THR A 101 12.54 -17.07 -2.87
CA THR A 101 13.81 -16.71 -3.50
C THR A 101 14.79 -17.90 -3.63
N LEU A 102 14.55 -19.00 -2.90
CA LEU A 102 15.32 -20.25 -3.04
C LEU A 102 14.94 -21.09 -4.28
N ILE A 103 13.88 -20.75 -5.01
CA ILE A 103 13.39 -21.55 -6.14
C ILE A 103 13.52 -20.83 -7.51
N ALA A 104 13.80 -19.52 -7.50
CA ALA A 104 13.88 -18.71 -8.73
C ALA A 104 15.32 -18.35 -9.15
N GLY A 105 16.33 -18.92 -8.48
CA GLY A 105 17.76 -18.66 -8.74
C GLY A 105 18.57 -19.89 -9.13
N ALA A 106 17.94 -20.90 -9.73
CA ALA A 106 18.61 -22.09 -10.26
C ALA A 106 18.24 -22.27 -11.74
N ASP A 107 18.83 -21.43 -12.59
CA ASP A 107 19.14 -21.77 -13.98
C ASP A 107 20.52 -21.17 -14.30
#